data_AF-A0A7J4TTX9-F1
#
_entry.id   AF-A0A7J4TTX9-F1
#
_cell.length_a   1.000
_cell.length_b   1.000
_cell.length_c   1.000
_cell.angle_alpha   90.00
_cell.angle_beta   90.00
_cell.angle_gamma   90.00
#
_symmetry.space_group_name_H-M   'P 1'
#
loop_
_entity.id
_entity.type
_entity.pdbx_description
1 polymer ?
#
loop_
_entity_poly.entity_id
_entity_poly.type
_entity_poly.pdbx_seq_one_letter_code
_entity_poly.pdbx_strand_id
1 'polypeptide(L)'
;MAEIDGYTELSQLSRKVHELEQHLHASCSEITAGISEIKEAHQDHLDTINENTQEIEATSDQVHEIETKLDKLNLRMDAMHMVLKQLVFEHRLSVQLNLNEQKLFSLLCAHKNYLKMEYVVERLRLSDVIVKELVTALMDKGIPVVRKEHGGGSFLHMDPAFSQLQQQQGMIKISPAVHQQFANQQLEAFFG
;
A
#
# COMPACT_ATOMS: atom_id res chain seq x y z
N MET A 1 -19.16 -43.09 -86.57
CA MET A 1 -19.72 -42.25 -85.49
C MET A 1 -19.10 -42.55 -84.12
N ALA A 2 -18.73 -43.80 -83.80
CA ALA A 2 -18.14 -44.16 -82.49
C ALA A 2 -16.73 -43.57 -82.19
N GLU A 3 -15.86 -43.37 -83.19
CA GLU A 3 -14.51 -42.82 -82.96
C GLU A 3 -14.48 -41.31 -82.68
N ILE A 4 -15.52 -40.58 -83.13
CA ILE A 4 -15.64 -39.13 -82.92
C ILE A 4 -16.11 -38.85 -81.48
N ASP A 5 -16.95 -39.70 -80.90
CA ASP A 5 -17.35 -39.59 -79.48
C ASP A 5 -16.16 -39.81 -78.53
N GLY A 6 -15.30 -40.80 -78.78
CA GLY A 6 -14.15 -41.09 -77.91
C GLY A 6 -13.12 -39.96 -77.85
N TYR A 7 -12.89 -39.24 -78.95
CA TYR A 7 -12.00 -38.06 -78.97
C TYR A 7 -12.59 -36.87 -78.20
N THR A 8 -13.92 -36.77 -78.18
CA THR A 8 -14.65 -35.72 -77.49
C THR A 8 -14.62 -35.95 -75.97
N GLU A 9 -14.77 -37.20 -75.53
CA GLU A 9 -14.63 -37.60 -74.12
C GLU A 9 -13.21 -37.43 -73.59
N LEU A 10 -12.18 -37.79 -74.37
CA LEU A 10 -10.77 -37.59 -74.00
C LEU A 10 -10.41 -36.11 -73.86
N SER A 11 -10.93 -35.27 -74.74
CA SER A 11 -10.74 -33.80 -74.68
C SER A 11 -11.43 -33.20 -73.46
N GLN A 12 -12.63 -33.67 -73.11
CA GLN A 12 -13.35 -33.25 -71.90
C GLN A 12 -12.64 -33.71 -70.62
N LEU A 13 -12.09 -34.93 -70.60
CA LEU A 13 -11.33 -35.45 -69.47
C LEU A 13 -10.03 -34.66 -69.25
N SER A 14 -9.28 -34.37 -70.33
CA SER A 14 -8.08 -33.54 -70.26
C SER A 14 -8.38 -32.14 -69.72
N ARG A 15 -9.50 -31.53 -70.14
CA ARG A 15 -9.94 -30.23 -69.62
C ARG A 15 -10.27 -30.28 -68.12
N LYS A 16 -10.97 -31.31 -67.66
CA LYS A 16 -11.28 -31.50 -66.23
C LYS A 16 -10.03 -31.73 -65.38
N VAL A 17 -9.06 -32.48 -65.89
CA VAL A 17 -7.77 -32.68 -65.20
C VAL A 17 -7.04 -31.34 -65.07
N HIS A 18 -7.00 -30.53 -66.12
CA HIS A 18 -6.38 -29.21 -66.07
C HIS A 18 -7.09 -28.26 -65.09
N GLU A 19 -8.43 -28.24 -65.08
CA GLU A 19 -9.23 -27.48 -64.11
C GLU A 19 -8.92 -27.94 -62.67
N LEU A 20 -8.82 -29.24 -62.42
CA LEU A 20 -8.46 -29.79 -61.10
C LEU A 20 -7.04 -29.44 -60.67
N GLU A 21 -6.06 -29.51 -61.57
CA GLU A 21 -4.67 -29.08 -61.30
C GLU A 21 -4.61 -27.59 -60.95
N GLN A 22 -5.37 -26.77 -61.66
CA GLN A 22 -5.43 -25.33 -61.41
C GLN A 22 -6.09 -25.01 -60.06
N HIS A 23 -7.19 -25.71 -59.72
CA HIS A 23 -7.83 -25.60 -58.40
C HIS A 23 -6.92 -26.08 -57.26
N LEU A 24 -6.20 -27.19 -57.46
CA LEU A 24 -5.23 -27.69 -56.48
C LEU A 24 -4.10 -26.69 -56.27
N HIS A 25 -3.55 -26.12 -57.35
CA HIS A 25 -2.50 -25.13 -57.26
C HIS A 25 -2.96 -23.85 -56.55
N ALA A 26 -4.17 -23.37 -56.86
CA ALA A 26 -4.78 -22.23 -56.18
C ALA A 26 -4.95 -22.50 -54.68
N SER A 27 -5.48 -23.66 -54.30
CA SER A 27 -5.68 -24.03 -52.90
C SER A 27 -4.34 -24.18 -52.15
N CYS A 28 -3.32 -24.79 -52.76
CA CYS A 28 -1.98 -24.85 -52.18
C CYS A 28 -1.35 -23.46 -51.99
N SER A 29 -1.58 -22.54 -52.94
CA SER A 29 -1.13 -21.16 -52.83
C SER A 29 -1.79 -20.44 -51.65
N GLU A 30 -3.11 -20.60 -51.49
CA GLU A 30 -3.87 -20.01 -50.37
C GLU A 30 -3.41 -20.54 -49.01
N ILE A 31 -3.19 -21.86 -48.90
CA ILE A 31 -2.67 -22.47 -47.67
C ILE A 31 -1.27 -21.93 -47.33
N THR A 32 -0.42 -21.79 -48.35
CA THR A 32 0.94 -21.26 -48.15
C THR A 32 0.90 -19.81 -47.68
N ALA A 33 0.01 -18.99 -48.24
CA ALA A 33 -0.21 -17.62 -47.79
C ALA A 33 -0.70 -17.57 -46.34
N GLY A 34 -1.71 -18.36 -45.98
CA GLY A 34 -2.22 -18.43 -44.60
C GLY A 34 -1.17 -18.89 -43.59
N ILE A 35 -0.31 -19.85 -43.95
CA ILE A 35 0.82 -20.28 -43.09
C ILE A 35 1.84 -19.14 -42.92
N SER A 36 2.08 -18.35 -43.96
CA SER A 36 2.99 -17.20 -43.88
C SER A 36 2.45 -16.12 -42.95
N GLU A 37 1.16 -15.81 -43.03
CA GLU A 37 0.50 -14.84 -42.13
C GLU A 37 0.54 -15.30 -40.68
N ILE A 38 0.26 -16.59 -40.42
CA ILE A 38 0.37 -17.16 -39.07
C ILE A 38 1.80 -17.05 -38.53
N LYS A 39 2.79 -17.30 -39.39
CA LYS A 39 4.20 -17.21 -39.01
C LYS A 39 4.60 -15.78 -38.67
N GLU A 40 4.13 -14.80 -39.44
CA GLU A 40 4.37 -13.38 -39.20
C GLU A 40 3.71 -12.94 -37.88
N ALA A 41 2.43 -13.24 -37.69
CA ALA A 41 1.73 -12.94 -36.43
C ALA A 41 2.39 -13.59 -35.21
N HIS A 42 2.90 -14.82 -35.36
CA HIS A 42 3.62 -15.49 -34.29
C HIS A 42 4.97 -14.83 -33.99
N GLN A 43 5.68 -14.34 -35.01
CA GLN A 43 6.91 -13.59 -34.82
C GLN A 43 6.65 -12.27 -34.08
N ASP A 44 5.62 -11.53 -34.48
CA ASP A 44 5.22 -10.29 -33.82
C ASP A 44 4.85 -10.52 -32.34
N HIS A 45 4.16 -11.63 -32.05
CA HIS A 45 3.85 -12.03 -30.68
C HIS A 45 5.11 -12.34 -29.86
N LEU A 46 6.09 -13.04 -30.43
CA LEU A 46 7.34 -13.31 -29.74
C LEU A 46 8.12 -12.03 -29.44
N ASP A 47 8.15 -11.10 -30.40
CA ASP A 47 8.83 -9.82 -30.24
C ASP A 47 8.14 -8.99 -29.15
N THR A 48 6.81 -8.94 -29.17
CA THR A 48 6.00 -8.27 -28.12
C THR A 48 6.23 -8.90 -26.74
N ILE A 49 6.30 -10.24 -26.64
CA ILE A 49 6.59 -10.93 -25.37
C ILE A 49 7.97 -10.55 -24.85
N ASN A 50 8.96 -10.47 -25.73
CA ASN A 50 10.32 -10.11 -25.36
C ASN A 50 10.42 -8.66 -24.89
N GLU A 51 9.76 -7.73 -25.61
CA GLU A 51 9.65 -6.32 -25.20
C GLU A 51 9.00 -6.18 -23.82
N ASN A 52 7.83 -6.82 -23.63
CA ASN A 52 7.15 -6.82 -22.34
C ASN A 52 8.01 -7.41 -21.21
N THR A 53 8.79 -8.45 -21.51
CA THR A 53 9.69 -9.07 -20.52
C THR A 53 10.79 -8.08 -20.10
N GLN A 54 11.40 -7.38 -21.06
CA GLN A 54 12.40 -6.35 -20.77
C GLN A 54 11.82 -5.18 -19.98
N GLU A 55 10.61 -4.74 -20.30
CA GLU A 55 9.92 -3.68 -19.55
C GLU A 55 9.60 -4.10 -18.11
N ILE A 56 9.17 -5.35 -17.91
CA ILE A 56 8.91 -5.91 -16.57
C ILE A 56 10.21 -5.95 -15.75
N GLU A 57 11.31 -6.41 -16.35
CA GLU A 57 12.63 -6.43 -15.68
C GLU A 57 13.08 -5.02 -15.29
N ALA A 58 13.00 -4.06 -16.21
CA ALA A 58 13.37 -2.67 -15.95
C ALA A 58 12.49 -2.04 -14.85
N THR A 59 11.19 -2.35 -14.84
CA THR A 59 10.26 -1.88 -13.81
C THR A 59 10.60 -2.49 -12.44
N SER A 60 10.92 -3.78 -12.41
CA SER A 60 11.34 -4.47 -11.18
C SER A 60 12.58 -3.83 -10.56
N ASP A 61 13.59 -3.51 -11.39
CA ASP A 61 14.81 -2.85 -10.93
C ASP A 61 14.53 -1.46 -10.35
N GLN A 62 13.66 -0.69 -10.99
CA GLN A 62 13.23 0.63 -10.48
C GLN A 62 12.51 0.51 -9.13
N VAL A 63 11.61 -0.47 -8.98
CA VAL A 63 10.92 -0.72 -7.71
C VAL A 63 11.93 -1.04 -6.61
N HIS A 64 12.91 -1.88 -6.90
CA HIS A 64 13.95 -2.23 -5.92
C HIS A 64 14.79 -1.02 -5.49
N GLU A 65 15.10 -0.10 -6.42
CA GLU A 65 15.80 1.14 -6.09
C GLU A 65 14.95 2.05 -5.18
N ILE A 66 13.64 2.12 -5.42
CA ILE A 66 12.69 2.88 -4.61
C ILE A 66 12.60 2.29 -3.20
N GLU A 67 12.47 0.96 -3.06
CA GLU A 67 12.47 0.28 -1.77
C GLU A 67 13.74 0.60 -0.96
N THR A 68 14.91 0.52 -1.61
CA THR A 68 16.18 0.87 -0.98
C THR A 68 16.24 2.33 -0.51
N LYS A 69 15.66 3.26 -1.30
CA LYS A 69 15.57 4.68 -0.91
C LYS A 69 14.60 4.88 0.24
N LEU A 70 13.49 4.16 0.25
CA LEU A 70 12.49 4.19 1.33
C LEU A 70 13.08 3.71 2.65
N ASP A 71 13.84 2.61 2.64
CA ASP A 71 14.52 2.09 3.83
C ASP A 71 15.51 3.10 4.40
N LYS A 72 16.30 3.76 3.54
CA LYS A 72 17.21 4.83 3.97
C LYS A 72 16.48 6.02 4.58
N LEU A 73 15.31 6.38 4.03
CA LEU A 73 14.46 7.44 4.58
C LEU A 73 13.90 7.06 5.95
N ASN A 74 13.41 5.84 6.12
CA ASN A 74 12.91 5.34 7.39
C ASN A 74 14.01 5.39 8.47
N LEU A 75 15.21 4.89 8.16
CA LEU A 75 16.35 4.96 9.09
C LEU A 75 16.69 6.41 9.50
N ARG A 76 16.62 7.35 8.55
CA ARG A 76 16.87 8.77 8.83
C ARG A 76 15.75 9.39 9.66
N MET A 77 14.50 9.01 9.43
CA MET A 77 13.34 9.44 10.21
C MET A 77 13.44 8.95 11.65
N ASP A 78 13.85 7.69 11.85
CA ASP A 78 14.09 7.14 13.19
C ASP A 78 15.21 7.87 13.92
N ALA A 79 16.31 8.20 13.23
CA ALA A 79 17.39 9.00 13.80
C ALA A 79 16.90 10.41 14.20
N MET A 80 16.09 11.07 13.36
CA MET A 80 15.48 12.36 13.69
C MET A 80 14.54 12.27 14.90
N HIS A 81 13.71 11.24 14.98
CA HIS A 81 12.87 10.99 16.16
C HIS A 81 13.71 10.79 17.43
N MET A 82 14.85 10.10 17.34
CA MET A 82 15.75 9.93 18.49
C MET A 82 16.32 11.28 18.95
N VAL A 83 16.77 12.14 18.03
CA VAL A 83 17.26 13.48 18.33
C VAL A 83 16.16 14.36 18.91
N LEU A 84 14.95 14.33 18.35
CA LEU A 84 13.80 15.07 18.88
C LEU A 84 13.46 14.62 20.31
N LYS A 85 13.43 13.30 20.57
CA LYS A 85 13.26 12.77 21.93
C LYS A 85 14.33 13.35 22.86
N GLN A 86 15.60 13.27 22.48
CA GLN A 86 16.71 13.78 23.29
C GLN A 86 16.58 15.28 23.58
N LEU A 87 16.21 16.10 22.58
CA LEU A 87 15.97 17.53 22.76
C LEU A 87 14.80 17.83 23.69
N VAL A 88 13.69 17.09 23.57
CA VAL A 88 12.56 17.23 24.51
C VAL A 88 12.97 16.83 25.93
N PHE A 89 13.73 15.74 26.08
CA PHE A 89 14.23 15.27 27.38
C PHE A 89 15.24 16.24 28.02
N GLU A 90 16.20 16.74 27.25
CA GLU A 90 17.30 17.57 27.78
C GLU A 90 16.90 19.04 27.94
N HIS A 91 16.19 19.62 26.97
CA HIS A 91 15.90 21.06 26.96
C HIS A 91 14.56 21.41 27.61
N ARG A 92 13.83 20.41 28.15
CA ARG A 92 12.53 20.61 28.83
C ARG A 92 11.62 21.53 28.02
N LEU A 93 11.58 21.33 26.70
CA LEU A 93 10.78 22.17 25.82
C LEU A 93 9.34 22.12 26.36
N SER A 94 8.82 23.29 26.77
CA SER A 94 7.44 23.40 27.23
C SER A 94 6.56 23.23 26.00
N VAL A 95 6.32 21.97 25.63
CA VAL A 95 5.50 21.59 24.50
C VAL A 95 4.09 22.11 24.77
N GLN A 96 3.67 23.10 23.99
CA GLN A 96 2.31 23.61 24.05
C GLN A 96 1.37 22.62 23.34
N LEU A 97 0.65 21.86 24.15
CA LEU A 97 -0.37 20.94 23.69
C LEU A 97 -1.71 21.68 23.51
N ASN A 98 -2.40 21.38 22.42
CA ASN A 98 -3.76 21.84 22.20
C ASN A 98 -4.73 21.09 23.13
N LEU A 99 -5.94 21.61 23.36
CA LEU A 99 -6.88 21.06 24.35
C LEU A 99 -7.18 19.56 24.11
N ASN A 100 -7.35 19.15 22.86
CA ASN A 100 -7.62 17.76 22.49
C ASN A 100 -6.38 16.86 22.66
N GLU A 101 -5.19 17.38 22.36
CA GLU A 101 -3.93 16.68 22.59
C GLU A 101 -3.66 16.52 24.09
N GLN A 102 -3.97 17.53 24.91
CA GLN A 102 -3.88 17.45 26.37
C GLN A 102 -4.83 16.40 26.93
N LYS A 103 -6.05 16.27 26.40
CA LYS A 103 -7.00 15.23 26.80
C LYS A 103 -6.48 13.84 26.46
N LEU A 104 -5.97 13.64 25.23
CA LEU A 104 -5.37 12.38 24.81
C LEU A 104 -4.14 12.04 25.65
N PHE A 105 -3.25 13.01 25.86
CA PHE A 105 -2.05 12.87 26.69
C PHE A 105 -2.39 12.52 28.13
N SER A 106 -3.36 13.21 28.74
CA SER A 106 -3.83 12.92 30.11
C SER A 106 -4.44 11.52 30.22
N LEU A 107 -5.23 11.10 29.23
CA LEU A 107 -5.82 9.77 29.19
C LEU A 107 -4.73 8.68 29.13
N LEU A 108 -3.71 8.88 28.29
CA LEU A 108 -2.58 7.97 28.14
C LEU A 108 -1.65 7.98 29.37
N CYS A 109 -1.44 9.12 30.04
CA CYS A 109 -0.68 9.19 31.29
C CYS A 109 -1.42 8.50 32.45
N ALA A 110 -2.75 8.60 32.49
CA ALA A 110 -3.57 8.01 33.56
C ALA A 110 -3.61 6.47 33.48
N HIS A 111 -3.50 5.90 32.28
CA HIS A 111 -3.55 4.46 32.07
C HIS A 111 -2.15 3.90 31.83
N LYS A 112 -1.62 3.13 32.78
CA LYS A 112 -0.32 2.44 32.65
C LYS A 112 -0.34 1.24 31.68
N ASN A 113 -1.49 0.91 31.09
CA ASN A 113 -1.68 -0.24 30.22
C ASN A 113 -1.93 0.20 28.77
N TYR A 114 -1.82 -0.73 27.83
CA TYR A 114 -2.22 -0.54 26.44
C TYR A 114 -3.73 -0.26 26.34
N LEU A 115 -4.09 0.87 25.74
CA LEU A 115 -5.48 1.26 25.49
C LEU A 115 -5.88 0.89 24.07
N LYS A 116 -7.03 0.24 23.89
CA LYS A 116 -7.61 0.03 22.56
C LYS A 116 -7.99 1.37 21.94
N MET A 117 -7.78 1.51 20.64
CA MET A 117 -8.15 2.70 19.88
C MET A 117 -9.64 3.04 20.04
N GLU A 118 -10.51 2.03 20.01
CA GLU A 118 -11.96 2.16 20.23
C GLU A 118 -12.28 2.85 21.56
N TYR A 119 -11.62 2.44 22.64
CA TYR A 119 -11.80 3.03 23.96
C TYR A 119 -11.37 4.51 24.00
N VAL A 120 -10.32 4.87 23.26
CA VAL A 120 -9.83 6.25 23.18
C VAL A 120 -10.81 7.13 22.39
N VAL A 121 -11.33 6.62 21.27
CA VAL A 121 -12.36 7.25 20.43
C VAL A 121 -13.63 7.51 21.25
N GLU A 122 -14.11 6.51 21.99
CA GLU A 122 -15.29 6.63 22.87
C GLU A 122 -15.08 7.66 24.00
N ARG A 123 -13.93 7.60 24.68
CA ARG A 123 -13.62 8.50 25.80
C ARG A 123 -13.43 9.94 25.38
N LEU A 124 -12.81 10.18 24.23
CA LEU A 124 -12.58 11.53 23.72
C LEU A 124 -13.78 12.06 22.93
N ARG A 125 -14.73 11.19 22.53
CA ARG A 125 -15.85 11.51 21.63
C ARG A 125 -15.37 12.15 20.31
N LEU A 126 -14.26 11.65 19.79
CA LEU A 126 -13.65 12.08 18.53
C LEU A 126 -13.68 10.93 17.54
N SER A 127 -13.62 11.20 16.23
CA SER A 127 -13.52 10.15 15.22
C SER A 127 -12.14 9.47 15.24
N ASP A 128 -12.06 8.22 14.77
CA ASP A 128 -10.80 7.47 14.65
C ASP A 128 -9.73 8.24 13.85
N VAL A 129 -10.15 8.95 12.80
CA VAL A 129 -9.27 9.80 11.97
C VAL A 129 -8.63 10.90 12.82
N ILE A 130 -9.43 11.63 13.59
CA ILE A 130 -8.93 12.73 14.43
C ILE A 130 -8.01 12.19 15.53
N VAL A 131 -8.32 11.05 16.14
CA VAL A 131 -7.45 10.46 17.17
C VAL A 131 -6.11 10.03 16.56
N LYS A 132 -6.09 9.48 15.34
CA LYS A 132 -4.84 9.16 14.63
C LYS A 132 -4.00 10.41 14.37
N GLU A 133 -4.62 11.48 13.90
CA GLU A 133 -3.94 12.78 13.69
C GLU A 133 -3.38 13.35 14.99
N LEU A 134 -4.14 13.28 16.09
CA LEU A 134 -3.68 13.72 17.41
C LEU A 134 -2.50 12.89 17.92
N VAL A 135 -2.49 11.57 17.67
CA VAL A 135 -1.34 10.71 18.01
C VAL A 135 -0.11 11.13 17.22
N THR A 136 -0.25 11.36 15.90
CA THR A 136 0.86 11.86 15.07
C THR A 136 1.36 13.21 15.57
N ALA A 137 0.46 14.15 15.88
CA ALA A 137 0.81 15.46 16.41
C ALA A 137 1.53 15.39 17.77
N LEU A 138 1.20 14.43 18.63
CA LEU A 138 1.94 14.16 19.87
C LEU A 138 3.37 13.69 19.58
N MET A 139 3.53 12.77 18.62
CA MET A 139 4.85 12.26 18.22
C MET A 139 5.72 13.33 17.56
N ASP A 140 5.13 14.17 16.71
CA ASP A 140 5.80 15.32 16.08
C ASP A 140 6.31 16.33 17.13
N LYS A 141 5.58 16.46 18.23
CA LYS A 141 5.95 17.28 19.39
C LYS A 141 7.00 16.61 20.31
N GLY A 142 7.50 15.44 19.93
CA GLY A 142 8.51 14.68 20.67
C GLY A 142 7.96 13.91 21.87
N ILE A 143 6.63 13.71 21.96
CA ILE A 143 6.02 12.88 23.00
C ILE A 143 5.98 11.43 22.50
N PRO A 144 6.71 10.50 23.13
CA PRO A 144 6.81 9.12 22.67
C PRO A 144 5.51 8.34 22.96
N VAL A 145 4.73 8.10 21.91
CA VAL A 145 3.55 7.22 21.92
C VAL A 145 3.89 5.92 21.20
N VAL A 146 3.70 4.80 21.87
CA VAL A 146 3.87 3.46 21.32
C VAL A 146 2.53 2.99 20.75
N ARG A 147 2.49 2.77 19.43
CA ARG A 147 1.37 2.09 18.76
C ARG A 147 1.74 0.62 18.57
N LYS A 148 0.85 -0.28 19.00
CA LYS A 148 1.03 -1.72 18.81
C LYS A 148 -0.24 -2.31 18.21
N GLU A 149 -0.10 -3.03 17.11
CA GLU A 149 -1.21 -3.78 16.52
C GLU A 149 -1.16 -5.22 17.05
N HIS A 150 -2.27 -5.69 17.61
CA HIS A 150 -2.38 -7.05 18.11
C HIS A 150 -3.79 -7.60 17.88
N GLY A 151 -3.89 -8.76 17.20
CA GLY A 151 -5.16 -9.46 17.01
C GLY A 151 -6.24 -8.64 16.29
N GLY A 152 -5.87 -7.81 15.31
CA GLY A 152 -6.81 -6.97 14.56
C GLY A 152 -7.24 -5.67 15.27
N GLY A 153 -6.71 -5.39 16.47
CA GLY A 153 -6.93 -4.14 17.19
C GLY A 153 -5.67 -3.27 17.25
N SER A 154 -5.84 -1.96 17.10
CA SER A 154 -4.78 -0.97 17.35
C SER A 154 -4.79 -0.58 18.83
N PHE A 155 -3.64 -0.73 19.48
CA PHE A 155 -3.42 -0.36 20.87
C PHE A 155 -2.45 0.81 20.98
N LEU A 156 -2.75 1.73 21.88
CA LEU A 156 -1.96 2.91 22.19
C LEU A 156 -1.41 2.81 23.60
N HIS A 157 -0.14 3.13 23.77
CA HIS A 157 0.50 3.21 25.07
C HIS A 157 1.49 4.38 25.09
N MET A 158 1.63 5.06 26.22
CA MET A 158 2.69 6.04 26.39
C MET A 158 3.98 5.33 26.76
N ASP A 159 5.12 5.79 26.25
CA ASP A 159 6.41 5.23 26.67
C ASP A 159 6.54 5.31 28.21
N PRO A 160 6.74 4.16 28.91
CA PRO A 160 6.81 4.12 30.36
C PRO A 160 7.95 4.96 30.94
N ALA A 161 9.06 5.12 30.21
CA ALA A 161 10.16 6.00 30.63
C ALA A 161 9.71 7.47 30.66
N PHE A 162 8.96 7.89 29.65
CA PHE A 162 8.41 9.24 29.58
C PHE A 162 7.31 9.47 30.63
N SER A 163 6.42 8.50 30.85
CA SER A 163 5.37 8.59 31.86
C SER A 163 5.94 8.72 33.28
N GLN A 164 7.01 8.01 33.61
CA GLN A 164 7.66 8.11 34.92
C GLN A 164 8.30 9.49 35.13
N LEU A 165 8.98 10.01 34.11
CA LEU A 165 9.58 11.34 34.18
C LEU A 165 8.52 12.45 34.24
N GLN A 166 7.39 12.31 33.56
CA GLN A 166 6.26 13.23 33.70
C GLN A 166 5.70 13.25 35.13
N GLN A 167 5.60 12.10 35.79
CA GLN A 167 5.14 11.99 37.18
C GLN A 167 6.15 12.56 38.19
N GLN A 168 7.46 12.40 37.92
CA GLN A 168 8.52 12.86 38.82
C GLN A 168 8.87 14.33 38.65
N GLN A 169 8.84 14.85 37.42
CA GLN A 169 9.38 16.18 37.08
C GLN A 169 8.34 17.16 36.56
N GLY A 170 7.12 16.73 36.21
CA GLY A 170 6.05 17.62 35.75
C GLY A 170 6.38 18.37 34.46
N MET A 171 7.01 17.69 33.49
CA MET A 171 7.58 18.31 32.28
C MET A 171 6.53 18.98 31.39
N ILE A 172 5.34 18.39 31.28
CA ILE A 172 4.21 18.93 30.50
C ILE A 172 3.19 19.55 31.44
N LYS A 173 2.94 20.86 31.28
CA LYS A 173 1.89 21.58 32.00
C LYS A 173 0.55 21.32 31.32
N ILE A 174 -0.29 20.47 31.93
CA ILE A 174 -1.68 20.27 31.51
C ILE A 174 -2.50 21.46 32.01
N SER A 175 -3.37 22.01 31.17
CA SER A 175 -4.25 23.09 31.59
C SER A 175 -5.21 22.63 32.71
N PRO A 176 -5.49 23.47 33.71
CA PRO A 176 -6.31 23.11 34.87
C PRO A 176 -7.74 22.67 34.49
N ALA A 177 -8.26 23.14 33.36
CA ALA A 177 -9.58 22.76 32.84
C ALA A 177 -9.66 21.27 32.43
N VAL A 178 -8.59 20.71 31.88
CA VAL A 178 -8.53 19.28 31.51
C VAL A 178 -8.35 18.41 32.77
N HIS A 179 -7.54 18.88 33.72
CA HIS A 179 -7.35 18.19 35.01
C HIS A 179 -8.66 18.08 35.81
N GLN A 180 -9.47 19.14 35.84
CA GLN A 180 -10.78 19.13 36.48
C GLN A 180 -11.79 18.23 35.78
N GLN A 181 -11.77 18.14 34.44
CA GLN A 181 -12.67 17.25 33.71
C GLN A 181 -12.44 15.77 34.04
N PHE A 182 -11.17 15.33 34.13
CA PHE A 182 -10.86 13.95 34.49
C PHE A 182 -11.00 13.67 36.00
N ALA A 183 -10.72 14.65 36.86
CA ALA A 183 -10.94 14.51 38.31
C ALA A 183 -12.44 14.37 38.65
N ASN A 184 -13.30 15.17 38.02
CA ASN A 184 -14.74 15.07 38.22
C ASN A 184 -15.31 13.75 37.65
N GLN A 185 -14.79 13.25 36.53
CA GLN A 185 -15.21 11.95 35.98
C GLN A 185 -14.75 10.74 36.81
N GLN A 186 -13.60 10.83 37.50
CA GLN A 186 -13.19 9.78 38.45
C GLN A 186 -14.03 9.80 39.73
N LEU A 187 -14.46 10.98 40.19
CA LEU A 187 -15.39 11.14 41.31
C LEU A 187 -16.79 10.62 40.96
N GLU A 188 -17.32 10.91 39.77
CA GLU A 188 -18.60 10.37 39.31
C GLU A 188 -18.59 8.83 39.17
N ALA A 189 -17.46 8.24 38.76
CA ALA A 189 -17.30 6.78 38.73
C ALA A 189 -17.14 6.12 40.11
N PHE A 190 -16.89 6.91 41.16
CA PHE A 190 -16.77 6.43 42.55
C PHE A 190 -18.06 6.60 43.36
N PHE A 191 -18.95 7.52 42.94
CA PHE A 191 -20.22 7.82 43.62
C PHE A 191 -21.47 7.39 42.82
N GLY A 192 -21.32 6.86 41.61
CA GLY A 192 -22.39 6.22 40.83
C GLY A 192 -22.34 4.71 40.92
#